data_AF-A0A7C8I231-F1
#
_entry.id   AF-A0A7C8I231-F1
#
_cell.length_a   1.000
_cell.length_b   1.000
_cell.length_c   1.000
_cell.angle_alpha   90.00
_cell.angle_beta   90.00
_cell.angle_gamma   90.00
#
_symmetry.space_group_name_H-M   'P 1'
#
loop_
_entity.id
_entity.type
_entity.pdbx_description
1 polymer ?
#
loop_
_entity_poly.entity_id
_entity_poly.type
_entity_poly.pdbx_seq_one_letter_code
_entity_poly.pdbx_strand_id
1 'polypeptide(L)'
;MHALNVAVRELTEYNDKLVELVYKMHNIPGEEEAGIVLGYFNSEWIEFGWDFKFPSQSDPDRDAKLQSWINMNAFCAKLSTKGDSKVDRRWDSDWVFRTPLEKTPWEDSDNTDLLVDVDLDDPKEKASYEYALEKRNIKALNFWIPGAAVWIKINGKGIYDMKGKMGREYDWVPTNWKGLKGWSKERFGYWRERFEWVSTVEVLDSRTKGDAREAAKIMKSIEENAAKAS
;
A
#
# COMPACT_ATOMS: atom_id res chain seq x y z
N MET A 1 4.13 12.24 17.27
CA MET A 1 2.98 12.57 16.40
C MET A 1 1.93 11.45 16.35
N HIS A 2 1.93 10.53 17.32
CA HIS A 2 0.97 9.44 17.47
C HIS A 2 -0.52 9.85 17.32
N ALA A 3 -0.91 11.01 17.85
CA ALA A 3 -2.27 11.53 17.75
C ALA A 3 -2.72 11.80 16.30
N LEU A 4 -1.80 12.21 15.40
CA LEU A 4 -2.13 12.43 13.98
C LEU A 4 -2.39 11.10 13.27
N ASN A 5 -1.60 10.06 13.57
CA ASN A 5 -1.79 8.72 13.02
C ASN A 5 -3.17 8.16 13.42
N VAL A 6 -3.50 8.26 14.71
CA VAL A 6 -4.84 7.90 15.22
C VAL A 6 -5.93 8.74 14.55
N ALA A 7 -5.74 10.06 14.43
CA ALA A 7 -6.71 10.94 13.77
C ALA A 7 -6.95 10.56 12.30
N VAL A 8 -5.89 10.25 11.53
CA VAL A 8 -6.04 9.83 10.13
C VAL A 8 -6.81 8.51 10.02
N ARG A 9 -6.59 7.58 10.94
CA ARG A 9 -7.28 6.28 10.97
C ARG A 9 -8.76 6.40 11.31
N GLU A 10 -9.06 7.16 12.38
CA GLU A 10 -10.39 7.19 13.00
C GLU A 10 -11.28 8.31 12.46
N LEU A 11 -10.73 9.48 12.13
CA LEU A 11 -11.49 10.67 11.71
C LEU A 11 -11.61 10.73 10.17
N THR A 12 -12.27 9.73 9.61
CA THR A 12 -12.33 9.49 8.14
C THR A 12 -12.82 10.71 7.35
N GLU A 13 -13.83 11.42 7.87
CA GLU A 13 -14.42 12.62 7.26
C GLU A 13 -13.47 13.83 7.25
N TYR A 14 -12.44 13.81 8.08
CA TYR A 14 -11.48 14.90 8.23
C TYR A 14 -10.19 14.68 7.44
N ASN A 15 -10.09 13.59 6.66
CA ASN A 15 -8.88 13.22 5.95
C ASN A 15 -8.32 14.37 5.09
N ASP A 16 -9.16 15.10 4.35
CA ASP A 16 -8.73 16.27 3.56
C ASP A 16 -8.25 17.43 4.42
N LYS A 17 -8.96 17.74 5.51
CA LYS A 17 -8.57 18.80 6.45
C LYS A 17 -7.25 18.47 7.16
N LEU A 18 -7.01 17.20 7.47
CA LEU A 18 -5.75 16.73 8.04
C LEU A 18 -4.61 16.88 7.04
N VAL A 19 -4.82 16.53 5.77
CA VAL A 19 -3.83 16.76 4.69
C VAL A 19 -3.48 18.25 4.59
N GLU A 20 -4.49 19.12 4.60
CA GLU A 20 -4.27 20.57 4.55
C GLU A 20 -3.52 21.10 5.77
N LEU A 21 -3.90 20.64 6.97
CA LEU A 21 -3.23 21.02 8.21
C LEU A 21 -1.74 20.65 8.17
N VAL A 22 -1.43 19.40 7.85
CA VAL A 22 -0.07 18.90 7.77
C VAL A 22 0.74 19.65 6.71
N TYR A 23 0.17 19.85 5.51
CA TYR A 23 0.83 20.62 4.46
C TYR A 23 1.13 22.06 4.89
N LYS A 24 0.17 22.74 5.53
CA LYS A 24 0.36 24.10 6.03
C LYS A 24 1.42 24.16 7.13
N MET A 25 1.43 23.20 8.05
CA MET A 25 2.44 23.12 9.11
C MET A 25 3.86 23.01 8.56
N HIS A 26 4.08 22.20 7.52
CA HIS A 26 5.38 22.06 6.84
C HIS A 26 5.84 23.30 6.07
N ASN A 27 4.94 24.27 5.87
CA ASN A 27 5.19 25.49 5.08
C ASN A 27 5.09 26.77 5.93
N ILE A 28 5.14 26.64 7.27
CA ILE A 28 5.21 27.81 8.15
C ILE A 28 6.61 28.46 8.04
N PRO A 29 6.71 29.79 7.83
CA PRO A 29 8.00 30.49 7.85
C PRO A 29 8.74 30.27 9.18
N GLY A 30 10.02 29.90 9.12
CA GLY A 30 10.84 29.61 10.30
C GLY A 30 10.64 28.21 10.91
N GLU A 31 9.91 27.30 10.24
CA GLU A 31 9.74 25.90 10.69
C GLU A 31 11.07 25.19 10.95
N GLU A 32 12.05 25.39 10.06
CA GLU A 32 13.40 24.82 10.19
C GLU A 32 14.16 25.38 11.40
N GLU A 33 13.92 26.65 11.77
CA GLU A 33 14.56 27.34 12.91
C GLU A 33 13.85 27.09 14.23
N ALA A 34 12.53 26.88 14.20
CA ALA A 34 11.72 26.67 15.39
C ALA A 34 11.95 25.30 16.04
N GLY A 35 12.63 24.37 15.37
CA GLY A 35 12.81 23.00 15.84
C GLY A 35 11.49 22.25 16.07
N ILE A 36 10.38 22.79 15.55
CA ILE A 36 9.04 22.29 15.81
C ILE A 36 8.81 21.05 14.92
N VAL A 37 9.11 19.89 15.52
CA VAL A 37 8.29 18.66 15.53
C VAL A 37 8.07 17.92 14.21
N LEU A 38 8.23 18.52 13.03
CA LEU A 38 7.89 17.87 11.76
C LEU A 38 9.00 16.98 11.18
N GLY A 39 10.23 17.06 11.68
CA GLY A 39 11.26 16.06 11.38
C GLY A 39 10.83 14.64 11.76
N TYR A 40 10.04 14.51 12.83
CA TYR A 40 9.43 13.24 13.24
C TYR A 40 8.23 12.82 12.38
N PHE A 41 7.63 13.71 11.59
CA PHE A 41 6.48 13.35 10.73
C PHE A 41 6.91 12.29 9.74
N ASN A 42 8.06 12.52 9.11
CA ASN A 42 8.62 11.59 8.15
C ASN A 42 9.03 10.26 8.81
N SER A 43 9.62 10.28 10.01
CA SER A 43 10.01 9.08 10.75
C SER A 43 8.81 8.25 11.20
N GLU A 44 7.80 8.87 11.82
CA GLU A 44 6.59 8.18 12.29
C GLU A 44 5.79 7.55 11.15
N TRP A 45 5.83 8.19 9.98
CA TRP A 45 5.14 7.69 8.80
C TRP A 45 5.92 6.60 8.06
N ILE A 46 7.26 6.63 8.13
CA ILE A 46 8.09 5.49 7.73
C ILE A 46 7.77 4.31 8.65
N GLU A 47 7.86 4.48 9.96
CA GLU A 47 7.60 3.43 10.97
C GLU A 47 6.21 2.80 10.82
N PHE A 48 5.18 3.59 10.47
CA PHE A 48 3.84 3.06 10.24
C PHE A 48 3.78 1.98 9.14
N GLY A 49 4.48 2.18 8.02
CA GLY A 49 4.54 1.16 6.96
C GLY A 49 5.30 -0.10 7.38
N TRP A 50 6.19 0.02 8.36
CA TRP A 50 6.96 -1.09 8.95
C TRP A 50 6.16 -1.85 10.02
N ASP A 51 5.36 -1.14 10.84
CA ASP A 51 4.55 -1.71 11.91
C ASP A 51 3.22 -2.31 11.44
N PHE A 52 2.89 -2.21 10.15
CA PHE A 52 1.67 -2.79 9.63
C PHE A 52 1.65 -4.32 9.79
N LYS A 53 0.68 -4.83 10.55
CA LYS A 53 0.40 -6.26 10.71
C LYS A 53 -0.90 -6.59 10.01
N PHE A 54 -0.84 -7.54 9.08
CA PHE A 54 -2.04 -8.10 8.45
C PHE A 54 -2.93 -8.72 9.53
N PRO A 55 -4.17 -8.24 9.73
CA PRO A 55 -5.05 -8.82 10.75
C PRO A 55 -5.50 -10.22 10.33
N SER A 56 -5.53 -11.15 11.28
CA SER A 56 -6.00 -12.51 11.03
C SER A 56 -7.46 -12.52 10.59
N GLN A 57 -7.91 -13.58 9.93
CA GLN A 57 -9.31 -13.73 9.53
C GLN A 57 -10.26 -13.72 10.74
N SER A 58 -9.80 -14.19 11.89
CA SER A 58 -10.56 -14.23 13.14
C SER A 58 -10.53 -12.93 13.95
N ASP A 59 -9.80 -11.91 13.50
CA ASP A 59 -9.65 -10.64 14.21
C ASP A 59 -10.98 -9.89 14.24
N PRO A 60 -11.57 -9.60 15.43
CA PRO A 60 -12.88 -8.95 15.53
C PRO A 60 -12.86 -7.51 14.98
N ASP A 61 -11.70 -6.88 14.96
CA ASP A 61 -11.52 -5.49 14.48
C ASP A 61 -11.01 -5.45 13.03
N ARG A 62 -11.05 -6.56 12.30
CA ARG A 62 -10.46 -6.68 10.95
C ARG A 62 -10.98 -5.61 9.98
N ASP A 63 -12.28 -5.35 9.99
CA ASP A 63 -12.91 -4.37 9.10
C ASP A 63 -12.54 -2.93 9.47
N ALA A 64 -12.46 -2.63 10.78
CA ALA A 64 -11.99 -1.34 11.27
C ALA A 64 -10.52 -1.13 10.87
N LYS A 65 -9.67 -2.14 11.04
CA LYS A 65 -8.26 -2.12 10.61
C LYS A 65 -8.11 -1.95 9.11
N LEU A 66 -8.99 -2.57 8.30
CA LEU A 66 -9.03 -2.36 6.85
C LEU A 66 -9.38 -0.90 6.51
N GLN A 67 -10.40 -0.35 7.16
CA GLN A 67 -10.78 1.05 6.91
C GLN A 67 -9.66 2.01 7.33
N SER A 68 -9.02 1.78 8.47
CA SER A 68 -7.84 2.51 8.91
C SER A 68 -6.68 2.42 7.92
N TRP A 69 -6.42 1.24 7.36
CA TRP A 69 -5.42 1.05 6.30
C TRP A 69 -5.74 1.88 5.05
N ILE A 70 -7.00 1.89 4.62
CA ILE A 70 -7.48 2.67 3.47
C ILE A 70 -7.31 4.18 3.72
N ASN A 71 -7.70 4.67 4.89
CA ASN A 71 -7.63 6.08 5.24
C ASN A 71 -6.19 6.60 5.27
N MET A 72 -5.27 5.78 5.78
CA MET A 72 -3.85 6.09 5.80
C MET A 72 -3.28 6.21 4.39
N ASN A 73 -3.55 5.22 3.52
CA ASN A 73 -3.12 5.29 2.12
C ASN A 73 -3.74 6.48 1.38
N ALA A 74 -5.01 6.80 1.65
CA ALA A 74 -5.67 7.97 1.09
C ALA A 74 -4.98 9.28 1.51
N PHE A 75 -4.66 9.40 2.80
CA PHE A 75 -3.95 10.54 3.35
C PHE A 75 -2.58 10.73 2.67
N CYS A 76 -1.78 9.66 2.56
CA CYS A 76 -0.49 9.69 1.88
C CYS A 76 -0.62 10.14 0.43
N ALA A 77 -1.57 9.55 -0.30
CA ALA A 77 -1.78 9.80 -1.70
C ALA A 77 -2.15 11.27 -1.94
N LYS A 78 -3.08 11.82 -1.13
CA LYS A 78 -3.50 13.23 -1.17
C LYS A 78 -2.41 14.20 -0.76
N LEU A 79 -1.62 13.86 0.26
CA LEU A 79 -0.50 14.71 0.67
C LEU A 79 0.53 14.79 -0.47
N SER A 80 0.74 13.69 -1.18
CA SER A 80 1.62 13.63 -2.34
C SER A 80 1.10 14.40 -3.57
N THR A 81 -0.20 14.68 -3.66
CA THR A 81 -0.72 15.54 -4.75
C THR A 81 -0.38 17.01 -4.57
N LYS A 82 0.17 17.41 -3.41
CA LYS A 82 0.66 18.78 -3.19
C LYS A 82 1.89 19.12 -4.02
N GLY A 83 2.61 18.12 -4.54
CA GLY A 83 3.78 18.31 -5.40
C GLY A 83 5.01 18.89 -4.67
N ASP A 84 4.99 18.90 -3.34
CA ASP A 84 6.06 19.38 -2.48
C ASP A 84 6.85 18.17 -1.94
N SER A 85 8.15 18.15 -2.19
CA SER A 85 9.04 17.06 -1.80
C SER A 85 9.16 16.88 -0.29
N LYS A 86 8.85 17.91 0.52
CA LYS A 86 8.84 17.81 2.00
C LYS A 86 7.78 16.83 2.51
N VAL A 87 6.69 16.65 1.76
CA VAL A 87 5.51 15.89 2.18
C VAL A 87 5.08 14.82 1.18
N ASP A 88 5.73 14.72 0.03
CA ASP A 88 5.49 13.63 -0.93
C ASP A 88 5.72 12.28 -0.26
N ARG A 89 4.79 11.35 -0.41
CA ARG A 89 4.88 9.99 0.18
C ARG A 89 4.76 8.91 -0.88
N ARG A 90 4.83 9.26 -2.18
CA ARG A 90 4.69 8.28 -3.26
C ARG A 90 5.70 7.13 -3.17
N TRP A 91 6.90 7.39 -2.65
CA TRP A 91 7.90 6.35 -2.45
C TRP A 91 7.47 5.26 -1.46
N ASP A 92 6.57 5.54 -0.51
CA ASP A 92 6.04 4.52 0.41
C ASP A 92 4.95 3.65 -0.21
N SER A 93 4.39 4.07 -1.35
CA SER A 93 3.39 3.28 -2.05
C SER A 93 3.99 2.01 -2.67
N ASP A 94 5.32 1.90 -2.74
CA ASP A 94 6.01 0.76 -3.31
C ASP A 94 5.59 -0.57 -2.68
N TRP A 95 5.61 -0.65 -1.35
CA TRP A 95 5.21 -1.83 -0.60
C TRP A 95 3.73 -2.15 -0.78
N VAL A 96 2.90 -1.10 -0.90
CA VAL A 96 1.45 -1.20 -1.03
C VAL A 96 1.06 -1.79 -2.39
N PHE A 97 1.82 -1.52 -3.45
CA PHE A 97 1.64 -2.17 -4.75
C PHE A 97 2.30 -3.54 -4.81
N ARG A 98 3.56 -3.65 -4.37
CA ARG A 98 4.35 -4.89 -4.52
C ARG A 98 3.78 -6.05 -3.72
N THR A 99 3.26 -5.80 -2.52
CA THR A 99 2.70 -6.87 -1.68
C THR A 99 1.52 -7.59 -2.35
N PRO A 100 0.44 -6.90 -2.78
CA PRO A 100 -0.68 -7.54 -3.48
C PRO A 100 -0.43 -7.89 -4.95
N LEU A 101 0.46 -7.19 -5.65
CA LEU A 101 0.56 -7.31 -7.12
C LEU A 101 1.81 -8.06 -7.58
N GLU A 102 2.85 -8.16 -6.76
CA GLU A 102 4.13 -8.76 -7.16
C GLU A 102 4.59 -9.97 -6.34
N LYS A 103 4.29 -10.02 -5.04
CA LYS A 103 4.79 -11.14 -4.21
C LYS A 103 4.03 -12.44 -4.45
N THR A 104 2.74 -12.32 -4.77
CA THR A 104 1.81 -13.39 -5.14
C THR A 104 2.00 -14.76 -4.47
N PRO A 105 2.14 -14.84 -3.14
CA PRO A 105 2.36 -16.13 -2.46
C PRO A 105 1.16 -17.08 -2.59
N TRP A 106 -0.05 -16.57 -2.86
CA TRP A 106 -1.24 -17.39 -3.15
C TRP A 106 -1.20 -18.13 -4.48
N GLU A 107 -0.22 -17.85 -5.35
CA GLU A 107 0.02 -18.63 -6.57
C GLU A 107 0.85 -19.88 -6.28
N ASP A 108 1.46 -19.98 -5.09
CA ASP A 108 2.16 -21.16 -4.60
C ASP A 108 1.28 -21.95 -3.63
N SER A 109 0.76 -23.08 -4.10
CA SER A 109 -0.10 -23.97 -3.29
C SER A 109 0.69 -24.95 -2.43
N ASP A 110 1.99 -25.12 -2.64
CA ASP A 110 2.79 -26.16 -1.99
C ASP A 110 3.03 -25.84 -0.51
N ASN A 111 3.40 -24.59 -0.20
CA ASN A 111 3.61 -24.09 1.17
C ASN A 111 4.55 -24.94 2.05
N THR A 112 5.31 -25.86 1.46
CA THR A 112 6.22 -26.77 2.17
C THR A 112 7.37 -26.01 2.81
N ASP A 113 7.74 -24.87 2.25
CA ASP A 113 8.73 -23.96 2.79
C ASP A 113 8.31 -23.35 4.14
N LEU A 114 7.02 -23.31 4.46
CA LEU A 114 6.52 -22.89 5.78
C LEU A 114 6.66 -23.98 6.86
N LEU A 115 6.98 -25.22 6.50
CA LEU A 115 7.13 -26.34 7.44
C LEU A 115 8.59 -26.60 7.83
N VAL A 116 9.54 -25.88 7.24
CA VAL A 116 10.97 -26.03 7.54
C VAL A 116 11.24 -25.56 8.97
N ASP A 117 11.79 -26.48 9.79
CA ASP A 117 12.14 -26.24 11.19
C ASP A 117 10.98 -25.72 12.07
N VAL A 118 9.75 -26.16 11.78
CA VAL A 118 8.55 -25.83 12.58
C VAL A 118 8.11 -27.02 13.43
N ASP A 119 8.03 -26.83 14.74
CA ASP A 119 7.42 -27.76 15.68
C ASP A 119 5.92 -27.44 15.84
N LEU A 120 5.07 -28.20 15.15
CA LEU A 120 3.62 -28.01 15.21
C LEU A 120 2.99 -28.47 16.54
N ASP A 121 3.75 -29.16 17.39
CA ASP A 121 3.31 -29.49 18.76
C ASP A 121 3.53 -28.31 19.71
N ASP A 122 4.43 -27.36 19.39
CA ASP A 122 4.53 -26.08 20.11
C ASP A 122 3.38 -25.13 19.71
N PRO A 123 2.54 -24.68 20.66
CA PRO A 123 1.39 -23.82 20.34
C PRO A 123 1.74 -22.48 19.69
N LYS A 124 2.91 -21.89 19.96
CA LYS A 124 3.33 -20.60 19.39
C LYS A 124 3.82 -20.78 17.96
N GLU A 125 4.56 -21.84 17.69
CA GLU A 125 5.02 -22.15 16.34
C GLU A 125 3.85 -22.54 15.45
N LYS A 126 2.92 -23.37 15.95
CA LYS A 126 1.66 -23.66 15.26
C LYS A 126 0.86 -22.41 14.93
N ALA A 127 0.66 -21.50 15.89
CA ALA A 127 -0.06 -20.24 15.63
C ALA A 127 0.66 -19.36 14.59
N SER A 128 1.99 -19.36 14.60
CA SER A 128 2.80 -18.63 13.61
C SER A 128 2.67 -19.23 12.21
N TYR A 129 2.62 -20.56 12.10
CA TYR A 129 2.38 -21.29 10.86
C TYR A 129 0.97 -21.02 10.31
N GLU A 130 -0.07 -21.12 11.14
CA GLU A 130 -1.46 -20.82 10.74
C GLU A 130 -1.58 -19.37 10.24
N TYR A 131 -0.99 -18.41 10.94
CA TYR A 131 -0.94 -17.02 10.51
C TYR A 131 -0.16 -16.83 9.20
N ALA A 132 0.91 -17.61 8.98
CA ALA A 132 1.63 -17.61 7.70
C ALA A 132 0.75 -18.09 6.55
N LEU A 133 -0.02 -19.17 6.74
CA LEU A 133 -0.99 -19.66 5.77
C LEU A 133 -2.06 -18.62 5.44
N GLU A 134 -2.60 -17.91 6.43
CA GLU A 134 -3.59 -16.86 6.19
C GLU A 134 -3.04 -15.73 5.31
N LYS A 135 -1.79 -15.32 5.50
CA LYS A 135 -1.13 -14.30 4.65
C LYS A 135 -0.90 -14.79 3.23
N ARG A 136 -0.73 -16.10 3.03
CA ARG A 136 -0.58 -16.71 1.70
C ARG A 136 -1.90 -17.07 1.04
N ASN A 137 -3.00 -17.05 1.78
CA ASN A 137 -4.31 -17.27 1.22
C ASN A 137 -4.67 -16.13 0.25
N ILE A 138 -5.26 -16.45 -0.91
CA ILE A 138 -5.68 -15.44 -1.90
C ILE A 138 -6.64 -14.39 -1.31
N LYS A 139 -7.42 -14.74 -0.28
CA LYS A 139 -8.30 -13.82 0.44
C LYS A 139 -7.55 -12.71 1.18
N ALA A 140 -6.22 -12.80 1.37
CA ALA A 140 -5.42 -11.69 1.85
C ALA A 140 -5.52 -10.45 0.93
N LEU A 141 -5.80 -10.65 -0.36
CA LEU A 141 -6.06 -9.57 -1.31
C LEU A 141 -7.25 -8.70 -0.91
N ASN A 142 -8.26 -9.23 -0.20
CA ASN A 142 -9.38 -8.42 0.29
C ASN A 142 -8.91 -7.28 1.21
N PHE A 143 -7.76 -7.43 1.87
CA PHE A 143 -7.19 -6.40 2.71
C PHE A 143 -6.24 -5.45 1.95
N TRP A 144 -5.37 -6.01 1.11
CA TRP A 144 -4.30 -5.25 0.46
C TRP A 144 -4.78 -4.38 -0.71
N ILE A 145 -5.66 -4.92 -1.54
CA ILE A 145 -6.10 -4.29 -2.79
C ILE A 145 -6.80 -2.95 -2.57
N PRO A 146 -7.70 -2.79 -1.58
CA PRO A 146 -8.31 -1.49 -1.31
C PRO A 146 -7.28 -0.38 -1.04
N GLY A 147 -6.22 -0.67 -0.28
CA GLY A 147 -5.14 0.29 -0.02
C GLY A 147 -4.37 0.68 -1.28
N ALA A 148 -4.03 -0.29 -2.13
CA ALA A 148 -3.34 -0.05 -3.40
C ALA A 148 -4.22 0.71 -4.41
N ALA A 149 -5.51 0.36 -4.50
CA ALA A 149 -6.46 1.00 -5.39
C ALA A 149 -6.63 2.50 -5.06
N VAL A 150 -6.64 2.87 -3.77
CA VAL A 150 -6.78 4.26 -3.33
C VAL A 150 -5.65 5.16 -3.85
N TRP A 151 -4.41 4.66 -3.88
CA TRP A 151 -3.29 5.39 -4.47
C TRP A 151 -3.52 5.69 -5.95
N ILE A 152 -4.03 4.73 -6.71
CA ILE A 152 -4.35 4.90 -8.13
C ILE A 152 -5.50 5.91 -8.30
N LYS A 153 -6.57 5.78 -7.51
CA LYS A 153 -7.73 6.68 -7.58
C LYS A 153 -7.37 8.14 -7.28
N ILE A 154 -6.45 8.38 -6.36
CA ILE A 154 -6.10 9.73 -5.90
C ILE A 154 -4.90 10.31 -6.66
N ASN A 155 -3.84 9.52 -6.84
CA ASN A 155 -2.57 9.99 -7.39
C ASN A 155 -1.96 9.03 -8.43
N GLY A 156 -2.80 8.28 -9.16
CA GLY A 156 -2.33 7.32 -10.17
C GLY A 156 -1.43 7.96 -11.24
N LYS A 157 -1.73 9.19 -11.67
CA LYS A 157 -0.86 9.93 -12.62
C LYS A 157 0.51 10.25 -12.01
N GLY A 158 0.53 10.69 -10.75
CA GLY A 158 1.78 10.97 -10.05
C GLY A 158 2.63 9.72 -9.81
N ILE A 159 2.00 8.55 -9.63
CA ILE A 159 2.69 7.24 -9.59
C ILE A 159 3.22 6.86 -10.98
N TYR A 160 2.43 7.01 -12.03
CA TYR A 160 2.84 6.72 -13.41
C TYR A 160 4.05 7.55 -13.86
N ASP A 161 4.16 8.80 -13.38
CA ASP A 161 5.27 9.70 -13.69
C ASP A 161 6.55 9.41 -12.89
N MET A 162 6.50 8.54 -11.87
CA MET A 162 7.68 8.19 -11.09
C MET A 162 8.73 7.47 -11.94
N LYS A 163 10.00 7.73 -11.62
CA LYS A 163 11.16 7.13 -12.27
C LYS A 163 12.24 6.86 -11.24
N GLY A 164 13.16 5.96 -11.59
CA GLY A 164 14.34 5.69 -10.79
C GLY A 164 14.09 4.65 -9.69
N LYS A 165 14.94 4.65 -8.68
CA LYS A 165 14.99 3.57 -7.68
C LYS A 165 13.73 3.56 -6.80
N MET A 166 13.31 2.34 -6.46
CA MET A 166 12.27 2.06 -5.48
C MET A 166 12.94 1.68 -4.16
N GLY A 167 12.37 2.09 -3.02
CA GLY A 167 13.06 2.00 -1.74
C GLY A 167 13.22 0.57 -1.22
N ARG A 168 12.17 -0.25 -1.31
CA ARG A 168 12.10 -1.55 -0.61
C ARG A 168 12.35 -2.75 -1.53
N GLU A 169 13.06 -2.56 -2.64
CA GLU A 169 13.30 -3.58 -3.67
C GLU A 169 14.52 -4.47 -3.39
N TYR A 170 14.41 -5.24 -2.32
CA TYR A 170 15.44 -6.17 -1.87
C TYR A 170 15.42 -7.49 -2.67
N ASP A 171 16.59 -8.02 -3.01
CA ASP A 171 16.73 -9.25 -3.82
C ASP A 171 16.22 -10.52 -3.14
N TRP A 172 16.22 -10.55 -1.80
CA TRP A 172 15.72 -11.69 -1.03
C TRP A 172 14.20 -11.70 -0.86
N VAL A 173 13.49 -10.68 -1.33
CA VAL A 173 12.03 -10.64 -1.28
C VAL A 173 11.49 -11.21 -2.59
N PRO A 174 10.79 -12.36 -2.57
CA PRO A 174 10.24 -12.97 -3.78
C PRO A 174 9.34 -11.99 -4.55
N THR A 175 9.45 -12.02 -5.86
CA THR A 175 8.62 -11.23 -6.78
C THR A 175 8.43 -11.98 -8.10
N ASN A 176 7.21 -11.93 -8.63
CA ASN A 176 6.89 -12.39 -9.97
C ASN A 176 7.12 -11.29 -11.03
N TRP A 177 7.45 -10.06 -10.65
CA TRP A 177 7.90 -9.01 -11.56
C TRP A 177 9.25 -9.41 -12.18
N LYS A 178 9.31 -9.43 -13.52
CA LYS A 178 10.50 -9.86 -14.28
C LYS A 178 11.22 -8.72 -15.00
N GLY A 179 10.65 -7.52 -15.03
CA GLY A 179 11.28 -6.36 -15.63
C GLY A 179 12.34 -5.72 -14.72
N LEU A 180 12.83 -4.56 -15.13
CA LEU A 180 13.88 -3.85 -14.39
C LEU A 180 13.40 -3.35 -13.02
N LYS A 181 14.35 -3.26 -12.10
CA LYS A 181 14.16 -2.64 -10.78
C LYS A 181 13.80 -1.16 -10.89
N GLY A 182 13.02 -0.67 -9.93
CA GLY A 182 12.59 0.73 -9.83
C GLY A 182 11.19 1.02 -10.38
N TRP A 183 10.86 2.31 -10.41
CA TRP A 183 9.63 2.84 -10.99
C TRP A 183 9.76 2.92 -12.51
N SER A 184 8.78 2.36 -13.23
CA SER A 184 8.72 2.43 -14.68
C SER A 184 7.28 2.35 -15.17
N LYS A 185 7.05 2.86 -16.39
CA LYS A 185 5.76 2.75 -17.09
C LYS A 185 5.40 1.29 -17.36
N GLU A 186 6.38 0.46 -17.67
CA GLU A 186 6.21 -0.98 -17.88
C GLU A 186 5.68 -1.66 -16.61
N ARG A 187 6.28 -1.34 -15.44
CA ARG A 187 5.85 -1.88 -14.15
C ARG A 187 4.46 -1.39 -13.75
N PHE A 188 4.14 -0.13 -14.07
CA PHE A 188 2.79 0.40 -13.90
C PHE A 188 1.76 -0.39 -14.74
N GLY A 189 2.08 -0.68 -16.00
CA GLY A 189 1.23 -1.52 -16.87
C GLY A 189 1.08 -2.95 -16.36
N TYR A 190 2.16 -3.54 -15.83
CA TYR A 190 2.10 -4.83 -15.15
C TYR A 190 1.14 -4.81 -13.95
N TRP A 191 1.24 -3.80 -13.08
CA TRP A 191 0.31 -3.65 -11.95
C TRP A 191 -1.15 -3.47 -12.41
N ARG A 192 -1.39 -2.75 -13.51
CA ARG A 192 -2.74 -2.65 -14.11
C ARG A 192 -3.28 -4.04 -14.46
N GLU A 193 -2.51 -4.86 -15.15
CA GLU A 193 -2.91 -6.24 -15.51
C GLU A 193 -3.19 -7.10 -14.27
N ARG A 194 -2.39 -6.93 -13.21
CA ARG A 194 -2.64 -7.59 -11.93
C ARG A 194 -3.94 -7.13 -11.28
N PHE A 195 -4.27 -5.84 -11.30
CA PHE A 195 -5.58 -5.35 -10.85
C PHE A 195 -6.73 -5.90 -11.72
N GLU A 196 -6.56 -5.99 -13.03
CA GLU A 196 -7.55 -6.60 -13.93
C GLU A 196 -7.81 -8.06 -13.53
N TRP A 197 -6.75 -8.85 -13.32
CA TRP A 197 -6.86 -10.23 -12.84
C TRP A 197 -7.57 -10.31 -11.48
N VAL A 198 -7.18 -9.48 -10.50
CA VAL A 198 -7.85 -9.46 -9.17
C VAL A 198 -9.35 -9.23 -9.31
N SER A 199 -9.78 -8.40 -10.27
CA SER A 199 -11.20 -8.10 -10.48
C SER A 199 -12.05 -9.28 -10.97
N THR A 200 -11.41 -10.38 -11.40
CA THR A 200 -12.06 -11.61 -11.89
C THR A 200 -12.00 -12.78 -10.90
N VAL A 201 -11.18 -12.70 -9.84
CA VAL A 201 -11.03 -13.79 -8.86
C VAL A 201 -12.31 -13.97 -8.06
N GLU A 202 -13.01 -15.08 -8.29
CA GLU A 202 -14.36 -15.32 -7.76
C GLU A 202 -14.46 -15.24 -6.23
N VAL A 203 -13.50 -15.84 -5.53
CA VAL A 203 -13.47 -15.96 -4.07
C VAL A 203 -13.20 -14.65 -3.31
N LEU A 204 -12.88 -13.56 -4.03
CA LEU A 204 -12.68 -12.23 -3.44
C LEU A 204 -13.99 -11.47 -3.27
N ASP A 205 -13.99 -10.53 -2.33
CA ASP A 205 -15.16 -9.75 -1.97
C ASP A 205 -15.56 -8.80 -3.11
N SER A 206 -16.86 -8.51 -3.23
CA SER A 206 -17.38 -7.60 -4.26
C SER A 206 -16.73 -6.22 -4.22
N ARG A 207 -16.44 -5.69 -3.01
CA ARG A 207 -15.71 -4.44 -2.81
C ARG A 207 -14.33 -4.51 -3.45
N THR A 208 -13.56 -5.53 -3.12
CA THR A 208 -12.18 -5.74 -3.61
C THR A 208 -12.14 -5.86 -5.13
N LYS A 209 -13.06 -6.63 -5.71
CA LYS A 209 -13.20 -6.74 -7.18
C LYS A 209 -13.56 -5.40 -7.82
N GLY A 210 -14.45 -4.62 -7.19
CA GLY A 210 -14.83 -3.28 -7.63
C GLY A 210 -13.67 -2.30 -7.59
N ASP A 211 -12.94 -2.25 -6.47
CA ASP A 211 -11.77 -1.39 -6.28
C ASP A 211 -10.66 -1.70 -7.29
N ALA A 212 -10.38 -2.99 -7.53
CA ALA A 212 -9.40 -3.43 -8.51
C ALA A 212 -9.80 -3.03 -9.95
N ARG A 213 -11.07 -3.26 -10.32
CA ARG A 213 -11.60 -2.90 -11.65
C ARG A 213 -11.51 -1.40 -11.90
N GLU A 214 -11.87 -0.59 -10.91
CA GLU A 214 -11.80 0.87 -11.01
C GLU A 214 -10.36 1.35 -11.13
N ALA A 215 -9.44 0.83 -10.30
CA ALA A 215 -8.02 1.14 -10.38
C ALA A 215 -7.46 0.81 -11.77
N ALA A 216 -7.70 -0.40 -12.27
CA ALA A 216 -7.26 -0.81 -13.61
C ALA A 216 -7.77 0.12 -14.71
N LYS A 217 -9.05 0.52 -14.66
CA LYS A 217 -9.64 1.47 -15.62
C LYS A 217 -8.94 2.83 -15.58
N ILE A 218 -8.67 3.36 -14.40
CA ILE A 218 -7.96 4.65 -14.22
C ILE A 218 -6.54 4.54 -14.78
N MET A 219 -5.82 3.47 -14.46
CA MET A 219 -4.46 3.21 -14.96
C MET A 219 -4.43 3.16 -16.48
N LYS A 220 -5.36 2.43 -17.09
CA LYS A 220 -5.48 2.36 -18.56
C LYS A 220 -5.70 3.74 -19.18
N SER A 221 -6.58 4.55 -18.60
CA SER A 221 -6.81 5.92 -19.08
C SER A 221 -5.56 6.80 -18.97
N ILE A 222 -4.77 6.65 -17.90
CA ILE A 222 -3.50 7.37 -17.73
C ILE A 222 -2.50 6.99 -18.83
N GLU A 223 -2.35 5.70 -19.11
CA GLU A 223 -1.47 5.17 -20.15
C GLU A 223 -1.88 5.66 -21.54
N GLU A 224 -3.17 5.56 -21.89
CA GLU A 224 -3.71 6.00 -23.17
C GLU A 224 -3.55 7.51 -23.38
N ASN A 225 -3.79 8.32 -22.34
CA ASN A 225 -3.61 9.77 -22.40
C ASN A 225 -2.13 10.15 -22.56
N ALA A 226 -1.22 9.41 -21.90
CA ALA A 226 0.21 9.61 -22.05
C ALA A 226 0.71 9.26 -23.46
N ALA A 227 0.17 8.20 -24.08
CA ALA A 227 0.52 7.79 -25.44
C ALA A 227 0.02 8.78 -26.52
N LYS A 228 -1.09 9.48 -26.26
CA LYS A 228 -1.59 10.54 -27.16
C LYS A 228 -0.78 11.84 -27.08
N ALA A 229 -0.07 12.05 -25.97
CA ALA A 229 0.72 13.25 -25.73
C ALA A 229 2.19 13.12 -26.16
N SER A 230 2.62 11.92 -26.57
CA SER A 230 3.96 11.61 -27.10
C SER A 230 3.98 11.61 -28.62
#